data_AF-A0A0B6YDZ4-F1
#
_entry.id   AF-A0A0B6YDZ4-F1
#
_cell.length_a   1.000
_cell.length_b   1.000
_cell.length_c   1.000
_cell.angle_alpha   90.00
_cell.angle_beta   90.00
_cell.angle_gamma   90.00
#
_symmetry.space_group_name_H-M   'P 1'
#
loop_
_entity.id
_entity.type
_entity.pdbx_description
1 polymer ?
#
loop_
_entity_poly.entity_id
_entity_poly.type
_entity_poly.pdbx_seq_one_letter_code
_entity_poly.pdbx_strand_id
1 'polypeptide(L)'
;ETSLMAGKDTSYTQAEFETLTAKFHFVDLAGSERLKRTGATGDRAKEGISINCGLLALGNVISALGDQTKRGSHVPYRDSKLTRLL
;
A
#
# COMPACT_ATOMS: atom_id res chain seq x y z
N GLU A 1 47.51 46.96 -15.30
CA GLU A 1 47.99 45.58 -15.35
C GLU A 1 47.38 44.82 -14.18
N THR A 2 46.82 43.65 -14.47
CA THR A 2 46.53 42.50 -13.58
C THR A 2 45.88 42.75 -12.21
N SER A 3 44.83 42.07 -11.80
CA SER A 3 44.08 40.94 -12.34
C SER A 3 42.95 40.67 -11.34
N LEU A 4 41.83 40.20 -11.84
CA LEU A 4 40.69 39.64 -11.12
C LEU A 4 41.10 38.86 -9.85
N MET A 5 40.51 39.21 -8.72
CA MET A 5 40.18 38.22 -7.70
C MET A 5 38.70 37.88 -7.88
N ALA A 6 38.53 36.82 -8.66
CA ALA A 6 37.29 36.18 -9.03
C ALA A 6 36.46 35.75 -7.81
N GLY A 7 35.17 35.54 -8.08
CA GLY A 7 34.12 35.28 -7.12
C GLY A 7 34.50 34.33 -5.99
N LYS A 8 34.30 34.82 -4.76
CA LYS A 8 33.86 33.93 -3.69
C LYS A 8 32.35 33.77 -3.87
N ASP A 9 31.97 32.94 -4.84
CA ASP A 9 30.65 32.34 -4.86
C ASP A 9 30.52 31.64 -3.51
N THR A 10 29.83 32.31 -2.61
CA THR A 10 29.45 31.74 -1.33
C THR A 10 28.45 30.68 -1.72
N SER A 11 28.93 29.46 -1.97
CA SER A 11 28.09 28.30 -2.12
C SER A 11 27.41 28.13 -0.78
N TYR A 12 26.24 28.74 -0.65
CA TYR A 12 25.29 28.37 0.38
C TYR A 12 25.06 26.88 0.15
N THR A 13 25.75 26.05 0.94
CA THR A 13 25.40 24.64 1.08
C THR A 13 23.98 24.65 1.58
N GLN A 14 23.03 24.50 0.65
CA GLN A 14 21.63 24.29 0.96
C GLN A 14 21.62 23.11 1.93
N ALA A 15 21.30 23.39 3.20
CA ALA A 15 21.13 22.34 4.17
C ALA A 15 20.09 21.37 3.59
N GLU A 16 20.49 20.14 3.32
CA GLU A 16 19.55 19.08 2.96
C GLU A 16 18.68 18.84 4.18
N PHE A 17 17.44 19.34 4.12
CA PHE A 17 16.46 19.07 5.15
C PHE A 17 15.92 17.67 4.95
N GLU A 18 16.32 16.74 5.82
CA GLU A 18 15.73 15.42 5.86
C GLU A 18 14.32 15.51 6.44
N THR A 19 13.31 15.22 5.62
CA THR A 19 11.91 15.19 6.06
C THR A 19 11.49 13.74 6.35
N LEU A 20 11.29 13.42 7.62
CA LEU A 20 10.72 12.13 8.03
C LEU A 20 9.19 12.22 8.05
N THR A 21 8.51 11.32 7.33
CA THR A 21 7.05 11.20 7.36
C THR A 21 6.64 9.88 7.97
N ALA A 22 5.84 9.93 9.04
CA ALA A 22 5.16 8.76 9.61
C ALA A 22 3.67 8.81 9.27
N LYS A 23 3.08 7.65 9.01
CA LYS A 23 1.63 7.50 8.79
C LYS A 23 1.10 6.47 9.76
N PHE A 24 -0.03 6.79 10.39
CA PHE A 24 -0.74 5.91 11.29
C PHE A 24 -2.16 5.71 10.76
N HIS A 25 -2.56 4.45 10.57
CA HIS A 25 -3.81 4.10 9.90
C HIS A 25 -4.70 3.31 10.87
N PHE A 26 -5.94 3.76 11.05
CA PHE A 26 -6.99 2.94 11.64
C PHE A 26 -7.74 2.22 10.51
N VAL A 27 -7.60 0.91 10.45
CA VAL A 27 -8.26 0.06 9.45
C VAL A 27 -9.20 -0.88 10.19
N ASP A 28 -10.49 -0.75 9.92
CA ASP A 28 -11.51 -1.69 10.37
C ASP A 28 -11.98 -2.51 9.16
N LEU A 29 -11.87 -3.84 9.25
CA LEU A 29 -12.17 -4.74 8.15
C LEU A 29 -13.50 -5.44 8.38
N ALA A 30 -14.20 -5.71 7.28
CA ALA A 30 -15.42 -6.50 7.31
C ALA A 30 -15.16 -7.96 7.76
N GLY A 31 -16.24 -8.65 8.14
CA GLY A 31 -16.22 -10.06 8.50
C GLY A 31 -15.66 -10.96 7.39
N SER A 32 -14.88 -11.96 7.78
CA SER A 32 -14.22 -12.92 6.87
C SER A 32 -15.00 -14.23 6.69
N GLU A 33 -16.24 -14.27 7.17
CA GLU A 33 -17.08 -15.45 7.09
C GLU A 33 -17.40 -15.82 5.64
N ARG A 34 -17.35 -17.13 5.37
CA ARG A 34 -17.71 -17.66 4.06
C ARG A 34 -19.20 -17.51 3.85
N LEU A 35 -19.58 -16.90 2.72
CA LEU A 35 -20.99 -16.66 2.37
C LEU A 35 -21.87 -17.92 2.47
N LYS A 36 -21.33 -19.07 2.06
CA LYS A 36 -22.03 -20.38 2.15
C LYS A 36 -22.51 -20.75 3.56
N ARG A 37 -21.90 -20.19 4.61
CA ARG A 37 -22.26 -20.44 6.01
C ARG A 37 -23.30 -19.45 6.57
N THR A 38 -23.61 -18.39 5.84
CA THR A 38 -24.45 -17.29 6.32
C THR A 38 -25.93 -17.47 5.98
N GLY A 39 -26.26 -18.33 5.00
CA GLY A 39 -27.63 -18.45 4.49
C GLY A 39 -28.16 -17.21 3.76
N ALA A 40 -27.31 -16.21 3.49
CA ALA A 40 -27.71 -14.98 2.81
C ALA A 40 -28.11 -15.24 1.35
N THR A 41 -29.18 -14.59 0.90
CA THR A 41 -29.73 -14.71 -0.46
C THR A 41 -29.92 -13.32 -1.09
N GLY A 42 -30.20 -13.30 -2.40
CA GLY A 42 -30.49 -12.06 -3.13
C GLY A 42 -29.37 -11.02 -3.04
N ASP A 43 -29.71 -9.78 -2.71
CA ASP A 43 -28.74 -8.68 -2.66
C ASP A 43 -27.75 -8.81 -1.51
N ARG A 44 -28.15 -9.42 -0.39
CA ARG A 44 -27.23 -9.70 0.72
C ARG A 44 -26.16 -10.72 0.33
N ALA A 45 -26.49 -11.66 -0.56
CA ALA A 45 -25.50 -12.55 -1.14
C ALA A 45 -24.52 -11.81 -2.05
N LYS A 46 -25.01 -10.89 -2.90
CA LYS A 46 -24.16 -10.08 -3.78
C LYS A 46 -23.20 -9.19 -2.98
N GLU A 47 -23.69 -8.56 -1.92
CA GLU A 47 -22.88 -7.79 -0.99
C GLU A 47 -21.77 -8.65 -0.36
N GLY A 48 -22.14 -9.82 0.18
CA GLY A 48 -21.18 -10.75 0.76
C GLY A 48 -20.15 -11.29 -0.24
N ILE A 49 -20.50 -11.43 -1.52
CA ILE A 49 -19.53 -11.74 -2.59
C ILE A 49 -18.53 -10.60 -2.76
N SER A 50 -19.00 -9.35 -2.79
CA SER A 50 -18.13 -8.18 -2.94
C SER A 50 -17.18 -8.02 -1.75
N ILE A 51 -17.67 -8.22 -0.52
CA ILE A 51 -16.84 -8.21 0.70
C ILE A 51 -15.75 -9.29 0.61
N ASN A 52 -16.15 -10.53 0.27
CA ASN A 52 -15.23 -11.64 0.15
C ASN A 52 -14.18 -11.45 -0.96
N CYS A 53 -14.51 -10.74 -2.03
CA CYS A 53 -13.54 -10.42 -3.09
C CYS A 53 -12.38 -9.55 -2.56
N GLY A 54 -12.69 -8.50 -1.79
CA GLY A 54 -11.65 -7.65 -1.19
C GLY A 54 -10.77 -8.39 -0.17
N LEU A 55 -11.39 -9.18 0.69
CA LEU A 55 -10.66 -9.96 1.71
C LEU A 55 -9.84 -11.10 1.10
N LEU A 56 -10.33 -11.73 0.03
CA LEU A 56 -9.57 -12.74 -0.72
C LEU A 56 -8.34 -12.12 -1.39
N ALA A 57 -8.48 -10.97 -2.05
CA ALA A 57 -7.36 -10.26 -2.64
C ALA A 57 -6.30 -9.92 -1.57
N LEU A 58 -6.74 -9.47 -0.40
CA LEU A 58 -5.85 -9.23 0.74
C LEU A 58 -5.12 -10.51 1.18
N GLY A 59 -5.83 -11.63 1.30
CA GLY A 59 -5.23 -12.93 1.62
C GLY A 59 -4.18 -13.38 0.59
N ASN A 60 -4.43 -13.16 -0.70
CA ASN A 60 -3.49 -13.46 -1.77
C ASN A 60 -2.22 -12.59 -1.69
N VAL A 61 -2.38 -11.29 -1.43
CA VAL A 61 -1.27 -10.34 -1.23
C VAL A 61 -0.40 -10.78 -0.05
N ILE A 62 -1.01 -11.07 1.11
CA ILE A 62 -0.28 -11.50 2.31
C ILE A 62 0.46 -12.81 2.05
N SER A 63 -0.20 -13.76 1.38
CA SER A 63 0.41 -15.06 1.05
C SER A 63 1.61 -14.91 0.12
N ALA A 64 1.53 -14.01 -0.86
CA ALA A 64 2.64 -13.73 -1.77
C ALA A 64 3.84 -13.07 -1.06
N LEU A 65 3.59 -12.23 -0.05
CA LEU A 65 4.63 -11.60 0.77
C LEU A 65 5.27 -12.58 1.78
N GLY A 66 4.46 -13.47 2.35
CA GLY A 66 4.92 -14.44 3.36
C GLY A 66 5.74 -15.59 2.78
N ASP A 67 5.55 -15.92 1.51
CA ASP A 67 6.25 -17.00 0.82
C ASP A 67 7.66 -16.56 0.39
N GLN A 68 8.68 -17.04 1.11
CA GLN A 68 10.08 -16.69 0.84
C GLN A 68 10.55 -17.15 -0.53
N THR A 69 9.95 -18.21 -1.09
CA THR A 69 10.28 -18.72 -2.42
C THR A 69 9.81 -17.80 -3.53
N LYS A 70 8.83 -16.94 -3.22
CA LYS A 70 8.23 -15.96 -4.13
C LYS A 70 8.77 -14.54 -3.93
N ARG A 71 9.86 -14.38 -3.17
CA ARG A 71 10.54 -13.08 -3.02
C ARG A 71 10.93 -12.52 -4.39
N GLY A 72 10.43 -11.33 -4.70
CA GLY A 72 10.64 -10.65 -6.00
C GLY A 72 9.58 -10.95 -7.06
N SER A 73 8.61 -11.84 -6.79
CA SER A 73 7.45 -12.04 -7.67
C SER A 73 6.43 -10.90 -7.54
N HIS A 74 5.59 -10.74 -8.57
CA HIS A 74 4.55 -9.71 -8.58
C HIS A 74 3.51 -9.96 -7.48
N VAL A 75 3.31 -8.96 -6.62
CA VAL A 75 2.29 -8.96 -5.57
C VAL A 75 1.03 -8.25 -6.08
N PRO A 76 -0.15 -8.89 -6.07
CA PRO A 76 -1.35 -8.39 -6.76
C PRO A 76 -2.15 -7.34 -5.96
N TYR A 77 -1.51 -6.25 -5.53
CA TYR A 77 -2.20 -5.16 -4.80
C TYR A 77 -3.32 -4.49 -5.60
N ARG A 78 -3.29 -4.61 -6.93
CA ARG A 78 -4.25 -3.97 -7.85
C ARG A 78 -5.58 -4.69 -7.97
N ASP A 79 -5.69 -5.92 -7.48
CA ASP A 79 -6.88 -6.77 -7.66
C ASP A 79 -8.10 -6.25 -6.88
N SER A 80 -7.89 -5.42 -5.86
CA SER A 80 -8.97 -4.77 -5.12
C SER A 80 -8.62 -3.34 -4.73
N LYS A 81 -9.65 -2.52 -4.49
CA LYS A 81 -9.46 -1.17 -3.93
C LYS A 81 -8.86 -1.22 -2.51
N LEU A 82 -9.20 -2.24 -1.73
CA LEU A 82 -8.70 -2.44 -0.37
C LEU A 82 -7.18 -2.63 -0.38
N THR A 83 -6.68 -3.61 -1.13
CA THR A 83 -5.25 -3.90 -1.24
C THR A 83 -4.43 -2.82 -1.93
N ARG A 84 -5.06 -1.88 -2.63
CA ARG A 84 -4.38 -0.74 -3.26
C ARG A 84 -4.24 0.45 -2.31
N LEU A 85 -5.12 0.55 -1.32
CA LEU A 85 -5.12 1.63 -0.33
C LEU A 85 -4.17 1.31 0.84
N LEU A 86 -4.12 0.04 1.24
CA LEU A 86 -3.23 -0.50 2.26
C LEU A 86 -1.80 -0.60 1.73
#